data_AF-A0A940Z6G4-F1
#
_entry.id   AF-A0A940Z6G4-F1
#
_cell.length_a   1.000
_cell.length_b   1.000
_cell.length_c   1.000
_cell.angle_alpha   90.00
_cell.angle_beta   90.00
_cell.angle_gamma   90.00
#
_symmetry.space_group_name_H-M   'P 1'
#
loop_
_entity.id
_entity.type
_entity.pdbx_description
1 polymer ?
#
loop_
_entity_poly.entity_id
_entity_poly.type
_entity_poly.pdbx_seq_one_letter_code
_entity_poly.pdbx_strand_id
1 'polypeptide(L)'
;MSYSCSGYLLYLGIDKTYPHLRHQALYFSEDYRANLEAIFASKTIPEEPSFHLNIPTVTDPSLAPPGHTLMYILAPMPNLRANGGSPIDWDRAAPMVREKLIAQLERIVDPDLRQHIVWERQYRPTDFLSDFNASYGTAFGSLSMNFFQATYFRPHNKSHDIDGLYFVGQGTYPGIGMPMVMISSKLVTERILQEWH
;
A
#
# COMPACT_ATOMS: atom_id res chain seq x y z
N MET A 1 1.35 13.25 16.53
CA MET A 1 1.83 12.26 15.54
C MET A 1 1.04 12.42 14.24
N SER A 2 1.72 12.34 13.09
CA SER A 2 1.07 12.22 11.79
C SER A 2 1.21 10.79 11.25
N TYR A 3 0.25 10.40 10.41
CA TYR A 3 0.08 9.04 9.91
C TYR A 3 0.39 9.00 8.41
N SER A 4 0.86 7.86 7.91
CA SER A 4 1.16 7.71 6.48
C SER A 4 -0.12 7.79 5.64
N CYS A 5 0.03 7.88 4.32
CA CYS A 5 -1.08 7.61 3.41
C CYS A 5 -1.55 6.15 3.51
N SER A 6 -2.71 5.88 2.94
CA SER A 6 -3.19 4.53 2.66
C SER A 6 -2.84 4.14 1.22
N GLY A 7 -3.38 3.02 0.77
CA GLY A 7 -3.30 2.55 -0.60
C GLY A 7 -4.64 1.98 -1.05
N TYR A 8 -4.78 1.85 -2.35
CA TYR A 8 -5.81 1.07 -3.00
C TYR A 8 -5.11 0.01 -3.85
N LEU A 9 -5.38 -1.27 -3.56
CA LEU A 9 -4.90 -2.36 -4.38
C LEU A 9 -6.01 -2.83 -5.32
N LEU A 10 -5.63 -3.08 -6.56
CA LEU A 10 -6.46 -3.74 -7.55
C LEU A 10 -5.71 -4.96 -8.06
N TYR A 11 -6.22 -6.15 -7.76
CA TYR A 11 -5.72 -7.40 -8.28
C TYR A 11 -6.57 -7.80 -9.47
N LEU A 12 -5.94 -8.15 -10.59
CA LEU A 12 -6.59 -8.53 -11.83
C LEU A 12 -6.01 -9.86 -12.33
N GLY A 13 -6.89 -10.80 -12.63
CA GLY A 13 -6.59 -11.95 -13.48
C GLY A 13 -7.01 -11.61 -14.90
N ILE A 14 -6.07 -11.69 -15.84
CA ILE A 14 -6.27 -11.33 -17.25
C ILE A 14 -6.09 -12.57 -18.12
N ASP A 15 -7.00 -12.87 -19.05
CA ASP A 15 -6.92 -14.02 -19.97
C ASP A 15 -6.04 -13.80 -21.21
N LYS A 16 -5.08 -12.89 -21.08
CA LYS A 16 -4.14 -12.48 -22.11
C LYS A 16 -2.76 -12.27 -21.53
N THR A 17 -1.73 -12.52 -22.33
CA THR A 17 -0.33 -12.26 -21.98
C THR A 17 0.19 -10.98 -22.61
N TYR A 18 1.10 -10.30 -21.92
CA TYR A 18 1.73 -9.06 -22.40
C TYR A 18 3.27 -9.17 -22.37
N PRO A 19 3.89 -9.85 -23.35
CA PRO A 19 5.35 -10.12 -23.34
C PRO A 19 6.25 -8.88 -23.37
N HIS A 20 5.70 -7.73 -23.80
CA HIS A 20 6.43 -6.47 -23.85
C HIS A 20 6.55 -5.76 -22.49
N LEU A 21 5.73 -6.16 -21.50
CA LEU A 21 5.77 -5.58 -20.16
C LEU A 21 6.91 -6.15 -19.32
N ARG A 22 7.18 -5.50 -18.20
CA ARG A 22 8.17 -5.91 -17.20
C ARG A 22 7.46 -6.33 -15.92
N HIS A 23 8.19 -7.03 -15.03
CA HIS A 23 7.66 -7.45 -13.74
C HIS A 23 7.10 -6.25 -12.97
N GLN A 24 7.80 -5.11 -12.95
CA GLN A 24 7.39 -3.92 -12.21
C GLN A 24 7.53 -2.67 -13.06
N ALA A 25 6.59 -1.74 -12.88
CA ALA A 25 6.64 -0.40 -13.43
C ALA A 25 5.98 0.60 -12.46
N LEU A 26 6.52 1.81 -12.39
CA LEU A 26 5.92 2.94 -11.68
C LEU A 26 5.36 3.91 -12.71
N TYR A 27 4.08 4.22 -12.59
CA TYR A 27 3.38 5.19 -13.42
C TYR A 27 3.07 6.42 -12.59
N PHE A 28 3.54 7.56 -13.08
CA PHE A 28 3.34 8.86 -12.44
C PHE A 28 2.26 9.62 -13.18
N SER A 29 1.39 10.27 -12.41
CA SER A 29 0.40 11.24 -12.92
C SER A 29 1.10 12.33 -13.74
N GLU A 30 0.43 12.81 -14.79
CA GLU A 30 0.91 13.97 -15.56
C GLU A 30 1.08 15.19 -14.65
N ASP A 31 0.11 15.43 -13.75
CA ASP A 31 0.26 16.36 -12.63
C ASP A 31 0.58 15.62 -11.32
N TYR A 32 1.86 15.29 -11.17
CA TYR A 32 2.36 14.62 -9.98
C TYR A 32 2.18 15.45 -8.69
N ARG A 33 2.25 16.78 -8.78
CA ARG A 33 2.10 17.66 -7.62
C ARG A 33 0.65 17.63 -7.12
N ALA A 34 -0.33 17.76 -8.01
CA ALA A 34 -1.74 17.66 -7.66
C ALA A 34 -2.08 16.28 -7.07
N ASN A 35 -1.49 15.20 -7.61
CA ASN A 35 -1.65 13.85 -7.04
C ASN A 35 -1.14 13.77 -5.58
N LEU A 36 0.05 14.31 -5.30
CA LEU A 36 0.59 14.32 -3.93
C LEU A 36 -0.25 15.21 -2.99
N GLU A 37 -0.67 16.39 -3.46
CA GLU A 37 -1.52 17.29 -2.69
C GLU A 37 -2.85 16.64 -2.32
N ALA A 38 -3.48 15.94 -3.29
CA ALA A 38 -4.69 15.16 -3.09
C ALA A 38 -4.55 14.16 -1.93
N ILE A 39 -3.46 13.40 -1.92
CA ILE A 39 -3.22 12.32 -0.94
C ILE A 39 -2.83 12.85 0.43
N PHE A 40 -1.92 13.83 0.48
CA PHE A 40 -1.27 14.23 1.73
C PHE A 40 -1.89 15.45 2.38
N ALA A 41 -2.40 16.41 1.59
CA ALA A 41 -2.94 17.68 2.09
C ALA A 41 -4.46 17.73 2.07
N SER A 42 -5.10 17.67 0.90
CA SER A 42 -6.57 17.82 0.79
C SER A 42 -7.34 16.57 1.23
N LYS A 43 -6.68 15.41 1.26
CA LYS A 43 -7.29 14.11 1.60
C LYS A 43 -8.46 13.77 0.67
N THR A 44 -8.26 13.97 -0.63
CA THR A 44 -9.22 13.65 -1.70
C THR A 44 -8.68 12.57 -2.63
N ILE A 45 -9.56 11.91 -3.38
CA ILE A 45 -9.15 10.97 -4.42
C ILE A 45 -8.44 11.75 -5.54
N PRO A 46 -7.21 11.37 -5.96
CA PRO A 46 -6.55 11.99 -7.09
C PRO A 46 -7.36 11.82 -8.39
N GLU A 47 -7.37 12.84 -9.24
CA GLU A 47 -8.04 12.75 -10.54
C GLU A 47 -7.36 11.73 -11.45
N GLU A 48 -6.02 11.73 -11.48
CA GLU A 48 -5.18 10.75 -12.15
C GLU A 48 -4.21 10.14 -11.12
N PRO A 49 -4.57 9.01 -10.49
CA PRO A 49 -3.73 8.41 -9.47
C PRO A 49 -2.43 7.89 -10.05
N SER A 50 -1.29 8.24 -9.45
CA SER A 50 -0.03 7.52 -9.67
C SER A 50 -0.11 6.12 -9.06
N PHE A 51 0.51 5.11 -9.69
CA PHE A 51 0.45 3.75 -9.19
C PHE A 51 1.68 2.92 -9.54
N HIS A 52 1.89 1.88 -8.74
CA HIS A 52 2.82 0.80 -9.04
C HIS A 52 2.06 -0.35 -9.70
N LEU A 53 2.50 -0.78 -10.88
CA LEU A 53 2.01 -1.96 -11.56
C LEU A 53 3.01 -3.09 -11.39
N ASN A 54 2.53 -4.23 -10.94
CA ASN A 54 3.34 -5.44 -10.78
C ASN A 54 2.68 -6.61 -11.49
N ILE A 55 3.47 -7.31 -12.30
CA ILE A 55 3.06 -8.41 -13.17
C ILE A 55 3.98 -9.59 -12.89
N PRO A 56 3.75 -10.32 -11.78
CA PRO A 56 4.71 -11.30 -11.30
C PRO A 56 4.82 -12.51 -12.23
N THR A 57 3.80 -12.77 -13.08
CA THR A 57 3.83 -13.81 -14.12
C THR A 57 4.89 -13.58 -15.19
N VAL A 58 5.46 -12.37 -15.30
CA VAL A 58 6.64 -12.11 -16.15
C VAL A 58 7.86 -12.86 -15.64
N THR A 59 8.00 -13.04 -14.33
CA THR A 59 9.13 -13.76 -13.73
C THR A 59 8.77 -15.19 -13.35
N ASP A 60 7.54 -15.42 -12.88
CA ASP A 60 7.06 -16.74 -12.51
C ASP A 60 5.71 -17.04 -13.19
N PRO A 61 5.73 -17.66 -14.39
CA PRO A 61 4.52 -18.02 -15.12
C PRO A 61 3.59 -18.98 -14.37
N SER A 62 4.05 -19.66 -13.31
CA SER A 62 3.22 -20.61 -12.55
C SER A 62 2.13 -19.93 -11.70
N LEU A 63 2.23 -18.61 -11.52
CA LEU A 63 1.28 -17.81 -10.74
C LEU A 63 -0.07 -17.58 -11.44
N ALA A 64 -0.21 -17.97 -12.70
CA ALA A 64 -1.46 -17.92 -13.45
C ALA A 64 -1.61 -19.14 -14.38
N PRO A 65 -2.83 -19.48 -14.81
CA PRO A 65 -3.03 -20.48 -15.85
C PRO A 65 -2.28 -20.12 -17.15
N PRO A 66 -1.95 -21.11 -18.00
CA PRO A 66 -1.36 -20.83 -19.31
C PRO A 66 -2.19 -19.81 -20.10
N GLY A 67 -1.50 -18.85 -20.74
CA GLY A 67 -2.14 -17.76 -21.49
C GLY A 67 -2.68 -16.60 -20.63
N HIS A 68 -2.60 -16.68 -19.30
CA HIS A 68 -3.10 -15.64 -18.41
C HIS A 68 -1.99 -14.79 -17.79
N THR A 69 -2.35 -13.58 -17.36
CA THR A 69 -1.48 -12.65 -16.63
C THR A 69 -2.12 -12.29 -15.29
N LEU A 70 -1.31 -12.31 -14.23
CA LEU A 70 -1.68 -11.70 -12.96
C LEU A 70 -1.15 -10.27 -12.94
N MET A 71 -2.00 -9.29 -12.67
CA MET A 71 -1.58 -7.92 -12.41
C MET A 71 -2.02 -7.52 -11.00
N TYR A 72 -1.13 -6.91 -10.22
CA TYR A 72 -1.54 -6.17 -9.04
C TYR A 72 -1.10 -4.71 -9.19
N ILE A 73 -2.03 -3.81 -8.90
CA ILE A 73 -1.84 -2.37 -8.94
C ILE A 73 -1.88 -1.88 -7.50
N LEU A 74 -0.94 -1.02 -7.11
CA LEU A 74 -0.95 -0.30 -5.83
C LEU A 74 -0.92 1.20 -6.10
N ALA A 75 -2.04 1.87 -5.84
CA ALA A 75 -2.15 3.32 -5.93
C ALA A 75 -2.16 3.93 -4.52
N PRO A 76 -1.23 4.84 -4.17
CA PRO A 76 -1.29 5.57 -2.92
C PRO A 76 -2.57 6.41 -2.82
N MET A 77 -3.22 6.39 -1.66
CA MET A 77 -4.52 7.04 -1.44
C MET A 77 -4.55 7.76 -0.09
N PRO A 78 -5.45 8.73 0.11
CA PRO A 78 -5.70 9.28 1.44
C PRO A 78 -6.00 8.17 2.45
N ASN A 79 -5.48 8.32 3.67
CA ASN A 79 -5.91 7.48 4.79
C ASN A 79 -7.32 7.89 5.26
N LEU A 80 -7.89 7.12 6.18
CA LEU A 80 -9.26 7.34 6.69
C LEU A 80 -9.39 8.59 7.57
N ARG A 81 -8.29 9.30 7.87
CA ARG A 81 -8.32 10.52 8.66
C ARG A 81 -8.63 11.72 7.77
N ALA A 82 -9.80 12.34 8.00
CA ALA A 82 -10.18 13.56 7.32
C ALA A 82 -9.31 14.76 7.75
N ASN A 83 -9.17 15.75 6.86
CA ASN A 83 -8.52 17.03 7.14
C ASN A 83 -9.54 18.18 7.07
N GLY A 84 -10.32 18.37 8.14
CA GLY A 84 -11.31 19.45 8.24
C GLY A 84 -12.61 19.25 7.43
N GLY A 85 -12.70 18.16 6.64
CA GLY A 85 -13.90 17.75 5.90
C GLY A 85 -14.52 16.45 6.40
N SER A 86 -15.47 15.91 5.63
CA SER A 86 -16.01 14.56 5.88
C SER A 86 -15.03 13.48 5.43
N PRO A 87 -14.93 12.35 6.15
CA PRO A 87 -14.15 11.20 5.68
C PRO A 87 -14.63 10.72 4.31
N ILE A 88 -13.72 10.14 3.53
CA ILE A 88 -14.07 9.52 2.25
C ILE A 88 -14.92 8.28 2.51
N ASP A 89 -16.12 8.25 1.93
CA ASP A 89 -16.94 7.05 1.83
C ASP A 89 -16.32 6.11 0.79
N TRP A 90 -15.58 5.11 1.27
CA TRP A 90 -14.85 4.18 0.40
C TRP A 90 -15.77 3.20 -0.33
N ASP A 91 -17.00 2.97 0.12
CA ASP A 91 -17.96 2.15 -0.63
C ASP A 91 -18.41 2.87 -1.90
N ARG A 92 -18.49 4.20 -1.86
CA ARG A 92 -18.76 5.03 -3.04
C ARG A 92 -17.52 5.37 -3.85
N ALA A 93 -16.39 5.62 -3.20
CA ALA A 93 -15.16 6.05 -3.87
C ALA A 93 -14.44 4.90 -4.58
N ALA A 94 -14.49 3.68 -4.06
CA ALA A 94 -13.74 2.56 -4.61
C ALA A 94 -14.09 2.22 -6.07
N PRO A 95 -15.38 2.16 -6.49
CA PRO A 95 -15.71 1.99 -7.91
C PRO A 95 -15.13 3.11 -8.80
N MET A 96 -15.10 4.35 -8.33
CA MET A 96 -14.52 5.47 -9.10
C MET A 96 -13.00 5.34 -9.23
N VAL A 97 -12.31 4.94 -8.16
CA VAL A 97 -10.86 4.69 -8.19
C VAL A 97 -10.55 3.53 -9.14
N ARG A 98 -11.33 2.43 -9.09
CA ARG A 98 -11.20 1.32 -10.02
C ARG A 98 -11.28 1.80 -11.46
N GLU A 99 -12.32 2.55 -11.83
CA GLU A 99 -12.47 3.03 -13.21
C GLU A 99 -11.32 3.94 -13.64
N LYS A 100 -10.84 4.83 -12.77
CA LYS A 100 -9.66 5.67 -13.05
C LYS A 100 -8.40 4.83 -13.33
N LEU A 101 -8.18 3.76 -12.57
CA LEU A 101 -7.03 2.86 -12.77
C LEU A 101 -7.18 2.01 -14.03
N ILE A 102 -8.37 1.44 -14.30
CA ILE A 102 -8.61 0.67 -15.52
C ILE A 102 -8.44 1.55 -16.76
N ALA A 103 -8.98 2.76 -16.77
CA ALA A 103 -8.82 3.68 -17.91
C ALA A 103 -7.35 4.04 -18.17
N GLN A 104 -6.54 4.20 -17.13
CA GLN A 104 -5.09 4.41 -17.28
C GLN A 104 -4.40 3.15 -17.84
N LEU A 105 -4.75 1.96 -17.34
CA LEU A 105 -4.21 0.71 -17.88
C LEU A 105 -4.62 0.49 -19.34
N GLU A 106 -5.83 0.87 -19.74
CA GLU A 106 -6.27 0.81 -21.14
C GLU A 106 -5.41 1.70 -22.05
N ARG A 107 -5.00 2.87 -21.56
CA ARG A 107 -4.08 3.77 -22.27
C ARG A 107 -2.66 3.22 -22.40
N ILE A 108 -2.13 2.58 -21.36
CA ILE A 108 -0.68 2.28 -21.26
C ILE A 108 -0.31 0.81 -21.48
N VAL A 109 -1.27 -0.11 -21.33
CA VAL A 109 -1.07 -1.56 -21.46
C VAL A 109 -1.78 -2.09 -22.68
N ASP A 110 -3.10 -1.93 -22.74
CA ASP A 110 -3.95 -2.55 -23.76
C ASP A 110 -5.30 -1.82 -23.85
N PRO A 111 -5.66 -1.17 -24.96
CA PRO A 111 -6.95 -0.49 -25.11
C PRO A 111 -8.15 -1.37 -24.80
N ASP A 112 -7.98 -2.68 -24.97
CA ASP A 112 -9.00 -3.68 -24.71
C ASP A 112 -8.79 -4.41 -23.37
N LEU A 113 -8.03 -3.86 -22.41
CA LEU A 113 -7.73 -4.55 -21.16
C LEU A 113 -9.00 -5.01 -20.42
N ARG A 114 -10.04 -4.17 -20.38
CA ARG A 114 -11.26 -4.45 -19.60
C ARG A 114 -12.01 -5.70 -20.07
N GLN A 115 -11.98 -6.03 -21.36
CA GLN A 115 -12.62 -7.26 -21.87
C GLN A 115 -11.85 -8.54 -21.49
N HIS A 116 -10.58 -8.42 -21.12
CA HIS A 116 -9.72 -9.54 -20.75
C HIS A 116 -9.70 -9.82 -19.24
N ILE A 117 -10.36 -8.99 -18.43
CA ILE A 117 -10.45 -9.20 -16.97
C ILE A 117 -11.39 -10.37 -16.68
N VAL A 118 -10.83 -11.51 -16.29
CA VAL A 118 -11.60 -12.71 -15.89
C VAL A 118 -11.79 -12.82 -14.38
N TRP A 119 -11.00 -12.08 -13.60
CA TRP A 119 -11.12 -12.02 -12.16
C TRP A 119 -10.60 -10.69 -11.63
N GLU A 120 -11.23 -10.17 -10.59
CA GLU A 120 -10.71 -9.00 -9.88
C GLU A 120 -10.97 -9.04 -8.39
N ARG A 121 -10.11 -8.35 -7.63
CA ARG A 121 -10.33 -8.03 -6.23
C ARG A 121 -9.77 -6.64 -5.92
N GLN A 122 -10.56 -5.87 -5.17
CA GLN A 122 -10.16 -4.58 -4.65
C GLN A 122 -9.74 -4.73 -3.18
N TYR A 123 -8.79 -3.91 -2.75
CA TYR A 123 -8.41 -3.79 -1.34
C TYR A 123 -8.22 -2.30 -1.01
N ARG A 124 -9.03 -1.82 -0.08
CA ARG A 124 -9.31 -0.40 0.19
C ARG A 124 -8.74 0.01 1.55
N PRO A 125 -8.65 1.31 1.85
CA PRO A 125 -8.25 1.79 3.18
C PRO A 125 -9.09 1.21 4.33
N THR A 126 -10.39 0.98 4.13
CA THR A 126 -11.25 0.31 5.11
C THR A 126 -10.84 -1.14 5.37
N ASP A 127 -10.37 -1.83 4.35
CA ASP A 127 -9.95 -3.24 4.46
C ASP A 127 -8.63 -3.34 5.25
N PHE A 128 -7.69 -2.41 5.04
CA PHE A 128 -6.49 -2.31 5.88
C PHE A 128 -6.82 -2.10 7.36
N LEU A 129 -7.85 -1.29 7.65
CA LEU A 129 -8.32 -1.07 9.00
C LEU A 129 -8.95 -2.34 9.59
N SER A 130 -9.82 -3.03 8.84
CA SER A 130 -10.52 -4.22 9.33
C SER A 130 -9.59 -5.42 9.53
N ASP A 131 -8.75 -5.71 8.55
CA ASP A 131 -8.03 -6.99 8.51
C ASP A 131 -6.70 -6.92 9.29
N PHE A 132 -6.06 -5.75 9.32
CA PHE A 132 -4.75 -5.58 9.95
C PHE A 132 -4.77 -4.67 11.18
N ASN A 133 -5.94 -4.17 11.59
CA ASN A 133 -6.06 -3.14 12.61
C ASN A 133 -5.13 -1.93 12.32
N ALA A 134 -4.93 -1.61 11.04
CA ALA A 134 -4.04 -0.54 10.64
C ALA A 134 -4.70 0.81 10.98
N SER A 135 -4.06 1.59 11.85
CA SER A 135 -4.60 2.88 12.30
C SER A 135 -4.93 3.77 11.10
N TYR A 136 -6.18 4.22 11.01
CA TYR A 136 -6.70 5.00 9.87
C TYR A 136 -6.53 4.33 8.49
N GLY A 137 -6.42 2.99 8.45
CA GLY A 137 -6.29 2.23 7.21
C GLY A 137 -4.96 2.44 6.51
N THR A 138 -3.89 2.82 7.18
CA THR A 138 -2.57 3.09 6.56
C THR A 138 -1.94 1.86 5.91
N ALA A 139 -1.42 1.98 4.69
CA ALA A 139 -0.83 0.87 3.93
C ALA A 139 0.71 0.83 3.96
N PHE A 140 1.35 1.93 4.37
CA PHE A 140 2.81 2.10 4.31
C PHE A 140 3.42 2.26 5.72
N GLY A 141 3.04 1.37 6.63
CA GLY A 141 3.28 1.52 8.07
C GLY A 141 2.28 2.47 8.73
N SER A 142 2.31 2.59 10.06
CA SER A 142 1.34 3.42 10.79
C SER A 142 1.71 4.91 10.78
N LEU A 143 3.00 5.22 10.95
CA LEU A 143 3.49 6.59 11.09
C LEU A 143 3.96 7.16 9.75
N SER A 144 3.77 8.46 9.58
CA SER A 144 4.31 9.17 8.42
C SER A 144 5.85 9.11 8.40
N MET A 145 6.44 9.28 7.22
CA MET A 145 7.89 9.25 7.02
C MET A 145 8.54 10.64 7.15
N ASN A 146 8.03 11.50 8.03
CA ASN A 146 8.72 12.76 8.31
C ASN A 146 9.97 12.52 9.15
N PHE A 147 10.87 13.50 9.18
CA PHE A 147 12.15 13.41 9.87
C PHE A 147 12.02 12.96 11.34
N PHE A 148 11.05 13.52 12.07
CA PHE A 148 10.81 13.21 13.48
C PHE A 148 10.01 11.92 13.73
N GLN A 149 9.64 11.19 12.67
CA GLN A 149 8.95 9.89 12.76
C GLN A 149 9.65 8.81 11.93
N ALA A 150 10.90 9.07 11.52
CA ALA A 150 11.74 8.13 10.79
C ALA A 150 12.79 7.49 11.71
N THR A 151 13.10 6.22 11.45
CA THR A 151 14.25 5.51 12.05
C THR A 151 14.29 5.58 13.57
N TYR A 152 15.32 6.21 14.15
CA TYR A 152 15.56 6.34 15.59
C TYR A 152 14.41 7.01 16.34
N PHE A 153 13.71 7.98 15.73
CA PHE A 153 12.61 8.68 16.39
C PHE A 153 11.28 7.90 16.38
N ARG A 154 11.28 6.65 15.89
CA ARG A 154 10.12 5.76 16.01
C ARG A 154 10.01 5.22 17.43
N PRO A 155 8.80 4.83 17.86
CA PRO A 155 8.62 4.10 19.11
C PRO A 155 9.57 2.89 19.17
N HIS A 156 10.35 2.82 20.25
CA HIS A 156 11.29 1.72 20.46
C HIS A 156 10.56 0.42 20.79
N ASN A 157 11.26 -0.70 20.62
CA ASN A 157 10.64 -2.02 20.78
C ASN A 157 10.43 -2.47 22.23
N LYS A 158 10.60 -1.59 23.22
CA LYS A 158 10.38 -1.86 24.64
C LYS A 158 9.60 -0.71 25.25
N SER A 159 8.61 -1.02 26.06
CA SER A 159 7.89 -0.01 26.84
C SER A 159 8.80 0.61 27.89
N HIS A 160 8.71 1.92 28.06
CA HIS A 160 9.38 2.62 29.17
C HIS A 160 8.63 2.43 30.50
N ASP A 161 7.32 2.21 30.43
CA ASP A 161 6.43 2.31 31.60
C ASP A 161 5.96 0.94 32.11
N ILE A 162 6.16 -0.14 31.34
CA ILE A 162 5.68 -1.48 31.66
C ILE A 162 6.81 -2.49 31.42
N ASP A 163 7.30 -3.09 32.50
CA ASP A 163 8.30 -4.14 32.43
C ASP A 163 7.75 -5.37 31.70
N GLY A 164 8.60 -5.97 30.85
CA GLY A 164 8.23 -7.13 30.04
C GLY A 164 7.33 -6.84 28.84
N LEU A 165 6.96 -5.57 28.57
CA LEU A 165 6.20 -5.21 27.37
C LEU A 165 7.14 -4.77 26.23
N TYR A 166 7.03 -5.48 25.10
CA TYR A 166 7.81 -5.22 23.89
C TYR A 166 6.91 -5.01 22.67
N PHE A 167 7.43 -4.27 21.68
CA PHE A 167 6.69 -3.93 20.46
C PHE A 167 7.48 -4.36 19.22
N VAL A 168 6.87 -5.16 18.35
CA VAL A 168 7.47 -5.64 17.11
C VAL A 168 6.67 -5.20 15.89
N GLY A 169 7.36 -4.91 14.78
CA GLY A 169 6.76 -4.70 13.48
C GLY A 169 6.90 -3.28 12.93
N GLN A 170 6.15 -3.01 11.86
CA GLN A 170 6.37 -1.85 10.97
C GLN A 170 6.09 -0.47 11.61
N GLY A 171 5.41 -0.43 12.75
CA GLY A 171 5.14 0.80 13.50
C GLY A 171 6.27 1.21 14.45
N THR A 172 7.25 0.34 14.67
CA THR A 172 8.29 0.49 15.68
C THR A 172 9.65 0.65 15.04
N TYR A 173 10.68 0.89 15.85
CA TYR A 173 12.07 0.85 15.41
C TYR A 173 12.40 -0.54 14.79
N PRO A 174 13.12 -0.62 13.65
CA PRO A 174 13.76 0.48 12.92
C PRO A 174 12.89 1.16 11.84
N GLY A 175 11.75 0.57 11.43
CA GLY A 175 10.90 1.19 10.43
C GLY A 175 9.98 0.23 9.67
N ILE A 176 9.61 0.65 8.46
CA ILE A 176 8.61 0.00 7.60
C ILE A 176 9.24 -1.00 6.62
N GLY A 177 8.42 -1.91 6.11
CA GLY A 177 8.80 -2.90 5.10
C GLY A 177 9.34 -4.21 5.69
N MET A 178 9.24 -5.28 4.90
CA MET A 178 9.58 -6.65 5.33
C MET A 178 10.97 -6.76 5.98
N PRO A 179 12.07 -6.20 5.40
CA PRO A 179 13.37 -6.30 6.04
C PRO A 179 13.42 -5.63 7.42
N MET A 180 12.78 -4.46 7.57
CA MET A 180 12.78 -3.74 8.85
C MET A 180 11.92 -4.42 9.90
N VAL A 181 10.81 -5.05 9.51
CA VAL A 181 9.99 -5.88 10.40
C VAL A 181 10.79 -7.06 10.93
N MET A 182 11.57 -7.73 10.07
CA MET A 182 12.43 -8.84 10.48
C MET A 182 13.53 -8.38 11.44
N ILE A 183 14.15 -7.23 11.19
CA ILE A 183 15.13 -6.64 12.10
C ILE A 183 14.49 -6.26 13.44
N SER A 184 13.30 -5.64 13.42
CA SER A 184 12.53 -5.34 14.64
C SER A 184 12.30 -6.59 15.48
N SER A 185 11.90 -7.71 14.87
CA SER A 185 11.73 -9.00 15.55
C SER A 185 13.02 -9.52 16.17
N LYS A 186 14.13 -9.43 15.44
CA LYS A 186 15.45 -9.83 15.94
C LYS A 186 15.84 -9.01 17.17
N LEU A 187 15.71 -7.68 17.11
CA LEU A 187 16.06 -6.78 18.21
C LEU A 187 15.21 -7.01 19.46
N VAL A 188 13.91 -7.29 19.30
CA VAL A 188 13.04 -7.68 20.43
C VAL A 188 13.51 -8.98 21.06
N THR A 189 13.79 -9.99 20.23
CA THR A 189 14.23 -11.31 20.70
C THR A 189 15.53 -11.21 21.50
N GLU A 190 16.52 -10.48 20.98
CA GLU A 190 17.80 -10.26 21.66
C GLU A 190 17.62 -9.57 23.02
N ARG A 191 16.73 -8.57 23.12
CA ARG A 191 16.44 -7.89 24.39
C ARG A 191 15.78 -8.81 25.41
N ILE A 192 14.80 -9.61 24.99
CA ILE A 192 14.13 -10.56 25.87
C ILE A 192 15.16 -11.57 26.43
N LEU A 193 16.02 -12.11 25.57
CA LEU A 193 17.08 -13.04 25.97
C LEU A 193 18.17 -12.40 26.86
N GLN A 194 18.34 -11.08 26.83
CA GLN A 194 19.29 -10.40 27.72
C GLN A 194 18.68 -10.07 29.09
N GLU A 195 17.36 -9.85 29.15
CA GLU A 195 16.68 -9.41 30.36
C GLU A 195 16.14 -10.55 31.22
N TRP A 196 15.83 -11.70 30.60
CA TRP A 196 15.11 -12.80 31.25
C TRP A 196 15.85 -14.14 31.22
N HIS A 197 17.11 -14.16 30.79
CA HIS A 197 17.96 -15.34 30.72
C HIS A 197 19.24 -15.11 31.53
#